data_AF-A0A378BHC1-F1
#
_entry.id   AF-A0A378BHC1-F1
#
_cell.length_a   1.000
_cell.length_b   1.000
_cell.length_c   1.000
_cell.angle_alpha   90.00
_cell.angle_beta   90.00
_cell.angle_gamma   90.00
#
_symmetry.space_group_name_H-M   'P 1'
#
loop_
_entity.id
_entity.type
_entity.pdbx_description
1 polymer ?
#
loop_
_entity_poly.entity_id
_entity_poly.type
_entity_poly.pdbx_seq_one_letter_code
_entity_poly.pdbx_strand_id
1 'polypeptide(L)'
;MKDVFNCQLPVHHFNAVVDHLQTLPNIEIIACGKRSAYTLNRYNDALKTVAAKYYHRLELVDDFNHLDDTILKFGLNVPDSLIPEIQPKLHAALGDMVTAVATGYGSIDLIIPGVHKANGLRILQQRWGIEDHEVVAFGDSGNDIEMLQHAGFGFAMANAREDVKAVARYQAPHNNEEGVLQIIDKVLDREVPFA
;
A
#
# COMPACT_ATOMS: atom_id res chain seq x y z
N MET A 1 -0.74 13.22 -20.52
CA MET A 1 -0.48 13.89 -19.23
C MET A 1 0.89 13.43 -18.75
N LYS A 2 1.76 14.32 -18.24
CA LYS A 2 3.04 13.89 -17.66
C LYS A 2 2.81 13.43 -16.23
N ASP A 3 3.44 12.34 -15.84
CA ASP A 3 3.36 11.83 -14.47
C ASP A 3 3.99 12.82 -13.49
N VAL A 4 3.37 12.99 -12.33
CA VAL A 4 3.90 13.86 -11.26
C VAL A 4 5.13 13.23 -10.61
N PHE A 5 5.09 11.92 -10.42
CA PHE A 5 6.14 11.10 -9.86
C PHE A 5 5.93 9.65 -10.29
N ASN A 6 7.02 8.92 -10.55
CA ASN A 6 7.02 7.47 -10.54
C ASN A 6 8.26 7.01 -9.80
N CYS A 7 8.10 6.03 -8.92
CA CYS A 7 9.22 5.24 -8.47
C CYS A 7 9.56 4.18 -9.53
N GLN A 8 10.75 3.59 -9.42
CA GLN A 8 11.14 2.45 -10.22
C GLN A 8 12.05 1.57 -9.37
N LEU A 9 11.69 0.28 -9.25
CA LEU A 9 12.55 -0.68 -8.61
C LEU A 9 13.72 -0.98 -9.55
N PRO A 10 14.99 -0.86 -9.12
CA PRO A 10 16.13 -1.24 -9.95
C PRO A 10 16.00 -2.70 -10.39
N VAL A 11 16.35 -3.01 -11.64
CA VAL A 11 16.19 -4.36 -12.22
C VAL A 11 16.88 -5.44 -11.37
N HIS A 12 18.05 -5.14 -10.81
CA HIS A 12 18.77 -6.09 -9.95
C HIS A 12 18.06 -6.31 -8.60
N HIS A 13 17.42 -5.29 -8.03
CA HIS A 13 16.57 -5.45 -6.83
C HIS A 13 15.31 -6.25 -7.18
N PHE A 14 14.67 -5.97 -8.32
CA PHE A 14 13.52 -6.74 -8.80
C PHE A 14 13.84 -8.24 -8.89
N ASN A 15 14.93 -8.59 -9.56
CA ASN A 15 15.35 -9.98 -9.71
C ASN A 15 15.66 -10.62 -8.34
N ALA A 16 16.43 -9.95 -7.49
CA ALA A 16 16.77 -10.48 -6.17
C ALA A 16 15.53 -10.70 -5.28
N VAL A 17 14.54 -9.80 -5.34
CA VAL A 17 13.27 -9.94 -4.61
C VAL A 17 12.48 -11.13 -5.16
N VAL A 18 12.32 -11.24 -6.48
CA VAL A 18 11.60 -12.37 -7.11
C VAL A 18 12.27 -13.70 -6.76
N ASP A 19 13.59 -13.79 -6.91
CA ASP A 19 14.36 -15.01 -6.62
C ASP A 19 14.15 -15.44 -5.16
N HIS A 20 14.25 -14.51 -4.22
CA HIS A 20 14.00 -14.80 -2.80
C HIS A 20 12.55 -15.25 -2.54
N LEU A 21 11.56 -14.53 -3.07
CA LEU A 21 10.14 -14.84 -2.84
C LEU A 21 9.76 -16.20 -3.41
N GLN A 22 10.34 -16.60 -4.56
CA GLN A 22 10.09 -17.91 -5.15
C GLN A 22 10.66 -19.08 -4.32
N THR A 23 11.58 -18.82 -3.37
CA THR A 23 12.02 -19.85 -2.41
C THR A 23 11.03 -20.08 -1.27
N LEU A 24 10.10 -19.15 -1.04
CA LEU A 24 9.17 -19.20 0.07
C LEU A 24 7.89 -19.95 -0.32
N PRO A 25 7.50 -21.00 0.44
CA PRO A 25 6.23 -21.67 0.19
C PRO A 25 5.06 -20.76 0.55
N ASN A 26 3.93 -20.94 -0.15
CA ASN A 26 2.65 -20.24 0.13
C ASN A 26 2.68 -18.72 -0.10
N ILE A 27 3.64 -18.21 -0.88
CA ILE A 27 3.64 -16.83 -1.36
C ILE A 27 3.36 -16.84 -2.86
N GLU A 28 2.32 -16.12 -3.26
CA GLU A 28 2.02 -15.87 -4.65
C GLU A 28 2.27 -14.40 -4.97
N ILE A 29 3.01 -14.15 -6.04
CA ILE A 29 3.58 -12.84 -6.37
C ILE A 29 2.73 -12.17 -7.46
N ILE A 30 2.44 -10.89 -7.26
CA ILE A 30 1.93 -9.98 -8.28
C ILE A 30 2.95 -8.84 -8.42
N ALA A 31 3.69 -8.79 -9.52
CA ALA A 31 4.58 -7.68 -9.84
C ALA A 31 3.76 -6.54 -10.46
N CYS A 32 3.84 -5.34 -9.89
CA CYS A 32 3.01 -4.21 -10.29
C CYS A 32 3.83 -3.22 -11.12
N GLY A 33 3.62 -3.24 -12.43
CA GLY A 33 4.24 -2.32 -13.37
C GLY A 33 3.36 -1.13 -13.74
N LYS A 34 3.88 -0.24 -14.60
CA LYS A 34 3.12 0.91 -15.11
C LYS A 34 2.13 0.52 -16.19
N ARG A 35 2.41 -0.53 -16.97
CA ARG A 35 1.59 -1.01 -18.09
C ARG A 35 0.57 -2.04 -17.63
N SER A 36 0.98 -2.94 -16.75
CA SER A 36 0.15 -4.03 -16.24
C SER A 36 0.60 -4.51 -14.85
N ALA A 37 -0.26 -5.28 -14.19
CA ALA A 37 0.20 -6.20 -13.14
C ALA A 37 0.54 -7.55 -13.76
N TYR A 38 1.52 -8.25 -13.23
CA TYR A 38 2.01 -9.53 -13.75
C TYR A 38 1.98 -10.58 -12.66
N THR A 39 1.44 -11.75 -12.95
CA THR A 39 1.46 -12.89 -12.02
C THR A 39 1.70 -14.20 -12.77
N LEU A 40 2.16 -15.22 -12.08
CA LEU A 40 2.55 -16.46 -12.75
C LEU A 40 1.33 -17.30 -13.17
N ASN A 41 1.40 -17.87 -14.37
CA ASN A 41 0.40 -18.81 -14.90
C ASN A 41 0.12 -19.97 -13.93
N ARG A 42 1.16 -20.44 -13.23
CA ARG A 42 1.10 -21.56 -12.28
C ARG A 42 0.43 -21.27 -10.94
N TYR A 43 0.18 -20.00 -10.61
CA TYR A 43 -0.50 -19.64 -9.35
C TYR A 43 -2.01 -19.95 -9.40
N ASN A 44 -2.64 -19.96 -8.24
CA ASN A 44 -4.02 -20.40 -8.09
C ASN A 44 -5.00 -19.44 -8.80
N ASP A 45 -6.01 -19.99 -9.47
CA ASP A 45 -7.06 -19.20 -10.13
C ASP A 45 -7.91 -18.39 -9.14
N ALA A 46 -8.01 -18.83 -7.88
CA ALA A 46 -8.62 -18.06 -6.81
C ALA A 46 -7.90 -16.72 -6.60
N LEU A 47 -6.56 -16.73 -6.56
CA LEU A 47 -5.77 -15.49 -6.50
C LEU A 47 -6.03 -14.65 -7.74
N LYS A 48 -5.94 -15.22 -8.95
CA LYS A 48 -6.09 -14.46 -10.20
C LYS A 48 -7.45 -13.76 -10.26
N THR A 49 -8.50 -14.44 -9.79
CA THR A 49 -9.86 -13.90 -9.70
C THR A 49 -9.95 -12.73 -8.72
N VAL A 50 -9.29 -12.82 -7.56
CA VAL A 50 -9.23 -11.73 -6.59
C VAL A 50 -8.39 -10.57 -7.14
N ALA A 51 -7.20 -10.85 -7.67
CA ALA A 51 -6.30 -9.86 -8.26
C ALA A 51 -6.97 -9.07 -9.38
N ALA A 52 -7.76 -9.71 -10.25
CA ALA A 52 -8.49 -9.03 -11.32
C ALA A 52 -9.51 -7.98 -10.82
N LYS A 53 -9.90 -8.01 -9.53
CA LYS A 53 -10.75 -6.96 -8.92
C LYS A 53 -9.96 -5.71 -8.52
N TYR A 54 -8.66 -5.87 -8.23
CA TYR A 54 -7.78 -4.80 -7.75
C TYR A 54 -6.90 -4.22 -8.85
N TYR A 55 -6.56 -5.01 -9.87
CA TYR A 55 -5.69 -4.62 -10.98
C TYR A 55 -6.50 -4.48 -12.26
N HIS A 56 -6.54 -3.28 -12.83
CA HIS A 56 -7.26 -3.01 -14.09
C HIS A 56 -6.75 -3.87 -15.25
N ARG A 57 -5.46 -4.21 -15.25
CA ARG A 57 -4.83 -5.14 -16.18
C ARG A 57 -4.00 -6.14 -15.39
N LEU A 58 -4.18 -7.42 -15.69
CA LEU A 58 -3.44 -8.53 -15.11
C LEU A 58 -2.98 -9.45 -16.24
N GLU A 59 -1.68 -9.47 -16.49
CA GLU A 59 -1.03 -10.37 -17.44
C GLU A 59 -0.52 -11.62 -16.71
N LEU A 60 -0.81 -12.78 -17.29
CA LEU A 60 -0.32 -14.04 -16.79
C LEU A 60 0.95 -14.42 -17.57
N VAL A 61 2.04 -14.65 -16.85
CA VAL A 61 3.36 -14.94 -17.42
C VAL A 61 3.89 -16.28 -16.91
N ASP A 62 4.74 -16.94 -17.69
CA ASP A 62 5.33 -18.23 -17.26
C ASP A 62 6.45 -18.03 -16.23
N ASP A 63 7.16 -16.92 -16.35
CA ASP A 63 8.18 -16.45 -15.42
C ASP A 63 8.24 -14.92 -15.44
N PHE A 64 8.95 -14.34 -14.46
CA PHE A 64 9.12 -12.90 -14.32
C PHE A 64 10.36 -12.36 -15.06
N ASN A 65 11.07 -13.19 -15.83
CA ASN A 65 12.23 -12.74 -16.56
C ASN A 65 11.77 -11.85 -17.73
N HIS A 66 12.51 -10.77 -17.98
CA HIS A 66 12.30 -9.89 -19.14
C HIS A 66 10.92 -9.21 -19.20
N LEU A 67 10.39 -8.75 -18.07
CA LEU A 67 9.25 -7.82 -18.09
C LEU A 67 9.65 -6.47 -18.70
N ASP A 68 9.09 -6.13 -19.85
CA ASP A 68 9.24 -4.81 -20.49
C ASP A 68 8.30 -3.77 -19.85
N ASP A 69 8.49 -3.53 -18.55
CA ASP A 69 7.73 -2.56 -17.78
C ASP A 69 8.58 -1.93 -16.65
N THR A 70 8.16 -0.75 -16.20
CA THR A 70 8.69 -0.10 -15.01
C THR A 70 7.96 -0.66 -13.78
N ILE A 71 8.62 -1.56 -13.06
CA ILE A 71 8.05 -2.16 -11.84
C ILE A 71 8.12 -1.18 -10.67
N LEU A 72 6.98 -1.01 -10.00
CA LEU A 72 6.75 -0.02 -8.93
C LEU A 72 6.73 -0.66 -7.54
N LYS A 73 6.11 -1.84 -7.44
CA LYS A 73 5.95 -2.61 -6.19
C LYS A 73 5.63 -4.08 -6.49
N PHE A 74 5.56 -4.89 -5.44
CA PHE A 74 4.89 -6.20 -5.50
C PHE A 74 3.69 -6.24 -4.55
N GLY A 75 2.64 -6.95 -4.94
CA GLY A 75 1.60 -7.44 -4.04
C GLY A 75 1.82 -8.93 -3.80
N LEU A 76 1.79 -9.34 -2.54
CA LEU A 76 1.93 -10.74 -2.13
C LEU A 76 0.62 -11.22 -1.56
N ASN A 77 0.09 -12.30 -2.10
CA ASN A 77 -1.00 -13.04 -1.47
C ASN A 77 -0.40 -14.03 -0.48
N VAL A 78 -0.77 -13.89 0.79
CA VAL A 78 -0.24 -14.65 1.92
C VAL A 78 -1.39 -14.97 2.87
N PRO A 79 -1.52 -16.22 3.38
CA PRO A 79 -2.51 -16.51 4.41
C PRO A 79 -2.35 -15.58 5.63
N ASP A 80 -3.46 -14.99 6.10
CA ASP A 80 -3.45 -14.01 7.20
C ASP A 80 -2.71 -14.48 8.45
N SER A 81 -2.85 -15.78 8.78
CA SER A 81 -2.18 -16.41 9.92
C SER A 81 -0.65 -16.41 9.83
N LEU A 82 -0.10 -16.31 8.62
CA LEU A 82 1.34 -16.33 8.36
C LEU A 82 1.96 -14.94 8.27
N ILE A 83 1.17 -13.87 8.13
CA ILE A 83 1.68 -12.50 8.01
C ILE A 83 2.62 -12.11 9.16
N PRO A 84 2.29 -12.36 10.45
CA PRO A 84 3.18 -12.00 11.57
C PRO A 84 4.53 -12.72 11.54
N GLU A 85 4.61 -13.89 10.90
CA GLU A 85 5.84 -14.67 10.76
C GLU A 85 6.63 -14.28 9.50
N ILE A 86 5.95 -14.09 8.37
CA ILE A 86 6.56 -13.82 7.07
C ILE A 86 7.09 -12.39 7.00
N GLN A 87 6.37 -11.41 7.54
CA GLN A 87 6.75 -10.00 7.41
C GLN A 87 8.15 -9.70 8.01
N PRO A 88 8.51 -10.17 9.23
CA PRO A 88 9.86 -9.99 9.76
C PRO A 88 10.94 -10.70 8.93
N LYS A 89 10.64 -11.88 8.36
CA LYS A 89 11.57 -12.62 7.49
C LYS A 89 11.84 -11.86 6.18
N LEU A 90 10.79 -11.32 5.56
CA LEU A 90 10.92 -10.48 4.37
C LEU A 90 11.73 -9.22 4.67
N HIS A 91 11.49 -8.57 5.83
CA HIS A 91 12.27 -7.42 6.25
C HIS A 91 13.76 -7.77 6.44
N ALA A 92 14.07 -8.88 7.12
CA ALA A 92 15.44 -9.30 7.35
C ALA A 92 16.19 -9.66 6.05
N ALA A 93 15.50 -10.23 5.06
CA ALA A 93 16.11 -10.67 3.81
C ALA A 93 16.17 -9.57 2.73
N LEU A 94 15.17 -8.68 2.68
CA LEU A 94 14.95 -7.77 1.56
C LEU A 94 14.85 -6.29 1.98
N GLY A 95 15.01 -5.96 3.27
CA GLY A 95 14.73 -4.64 3.83
C GLY A 95 15.50 -3.48 3.20
N ASP A 96 16.70 -3.73 2.67
CA ASP A 96 17.51 -2.74 1.96
C ASP A 96 16.95 -2.41 0.56
N MET A 97 16.13 -3.30 0.00
CA MET A 97 15.59 -3.21 -1.36
C MET A 97 14.11 -2.83 -1.37
N VAL A 98 13.33 -3.39 -0.44
CA VAL A 98 11.88 -3.22 -0.32
C VAL A 98 11.42 -3.25 1.14
N THR A 99 10.37 -2.50 1.45
CA THR A 99 9.67 -2.51 2.74
C THR A 99 8.40 -3.33 2.63
N ALA A 100 8.21 -4.29 3.55
CA ALA A 100 7.01 -5.12 3.63
C ALA A 100 5.95 -4.46 4.52
N VAL A 101 4.79 -4.16 3.94
CA VAL A 101 3.68 -3.47 4.62
C VAL A 101 2.41 -4.30 4.47
N ALA A 102 1.78 -4.65 5.59
CA ALA A 102 0.51 -5.38 5.58
C ALA A 102 -0.64 -4.44 5.14
N THR A 103 -1.43 -4.88 4.17
CA THR A 103 -2.54 -4.09 3.60
C THR A 103 -3.93 -4.63 3.96
N GLY A 104 -4.00 -5.62 4.86
CA GLY A 104 -5.23 -6.30 5.26
C GLY A 104 -5.61 -7.47 4.34
N TYR A 105 -6.51 -8.34 4.81
CA TYR A 105 -7.12 -9.45 4.07
C TYR A 105 -6.12 -10.38 3.35
N GLY A 106 -5.05 -10.79 4.00
CA GLY A 106 -4.10 -11.76 3.45
C GLY A 106 -3.12 -11.17 2.44
N SER A 107 -2.83 -9.86 2.54
CA SER A 107 -1.98 -9.18 1.56
C SER A 107 -0.84 -8.40 2.23
N ILE A 108 0.35 -8.54 1.64
CA ILE A 108 1.54 -7.75 1.95
C ILE A 108 1.97 -7.02 0.68
N ASP A 109 2.10 -5.70 0.75
CA ASP A 109 2.76 -4.92 -0.28
C ASP A 109 4.28 -4.86 0.01
N LEU A 110 5.09 -5.12 -1.01
CA LEU A 110 6.52 -4.81 -1.00
C LEU A 110 6.74 -3.52 -1.80
N ILE A 111 6.98 -2.43 -1.08
CA ILE A 111 7.18 -1.10 -1.66
C ILE A 111 8.65 -0.70 -1.62
N ILE A 112 9.06 0.22 -2.49
CA ILE A 112 10.41 0.81 -2.43
C ILE A 112 10.54 1.60 -1.11
N PRO A 113 11.65 1.45 -0.35
CA PRO A 113 11.83 2.15 0.91
C PRO A 113 11.63 3.66 0.77
N GLY A 114 10.83 4.25 1.66
CA GLY A 114 10.47 5.67 1.62
C GLY A 114 9.38 6.04 0.60
N VAL A 115 8.87 5.10 -0.20
CA VAL A 115 7.79 5.35 -1.18
C VAL A 115 6.44 4.87 -0.63
N HIS A 116 6.08 5.35 0.56
CA HIS A 116 4.78 5.11 1.20
C HIS A 116 3.77 6.25 0.92
N LYS A 117 2.52 6.11 1.39
CA LYS A 117 1.44 7.09 1.15
C LYS A 117 1.81 8.51 1.61
N ALA A 118 2.44 8.66 2.77
CA ALA A 118 2.88 9.97 3.26
C ALA A 118 3.90 10.66 2.32
N ASN A 119 4.78 9.91 1.65
CA ASN A 119 5.70 10.48 0.67
C ASN A 119 4.94 11.01 -0.57
N GLY A 120 3.94 10.27 -1.06
CA GLY A 120 3.08 10.72 -2.15
C GLY A 120 2.31 11.99 -1.77
N LEU A 121 1.75 12.02 -0.56
CA LEU A 121 1.08 13.19 0.00
C LEU A 121 2.03 14.40 0.08
N ARG A 122 3.25 14.24 0.60
CA ARG A 122 4.26 15.29 0.69
C ARG A 122 4.64 15.87 -0.68
N ILE A 123 4.74 15.03 -1.72
CA ILE A 123 5.02 15.50 -3.09
C ILE A 123 3.89 16.41 -3.60
N LEU A 124 2.63 16.06 -3.31
CA LEU A 124 1.48 16.87 -3.70
C LEU A 124 1.41 18.17 -2.89
N GLN A 125 1.62 18.09 -1.58
CA GLN A 125 1.71 19.24 -0.68
C GLN A 125 2.76 20.26 -1.16
N GLN A 126 3.99 19.81 -1.44
CA GLN A 126 5.06 20.67 -1.94
C GLN A 126 4.70 21.33 -3.27
N ARG A 127 3.99 20.61 -4.15
CA ARG A 127 3.56 21.14 -5.44
C ARG A 127 2.47 22.20 -5.30
N TRP A 128 1.61 22.08 -4.30
CA TRP A 128 0.46 22.96 -4.10
C TRP A 128 0.66 24.03 -3.03
N GLY A 129 1.77 23.98 -2.28
CA GLY A 129 2.03 24.90 -1.17
C GLY A 129 1.09 24.66 0.01
N ILE A 130 0.77 23.39 0.30
CA ILE A 130 -0.13 22.99 1.40
C ILE A 130 0.71 22.47 2.56
N GLU A 131 0.53 23.05 3.74
CA GLU A 131 1.20 22.66 4.97
C GLU A 131 0.52 21.46 5.64
N ASP A 132 1.24 20.74 6.50
CA ASP A 132 0.72 19.52 7.13
C ASP A 132 -0.56 19.77 7.95
N HIS A 133 -0.65 20.93 8.60
CA HIS A 133 -1.82 21.35 9.39
C HIS A 133 -3.06 21.66 8.54
N GLU A 134 -2.94 21.72 7.22
CA GLU A 134 -4.05 21.92 6.28
C GLU A 134 -4.57 20.60 5.71
N VAL A 135 -3.97 19.46 6.07
CA VAL A 135 -4.29 18.14 5.51
C VAL A 135 -5.19 17.33 6.44
N VAL A 136 -6.30 16.86 5.88
CA VAL A 136 -7.13 15.81 6.46
C VAL A 136 -6.84 14.47 5.77
N ALA A 137 -6.51 13.45 6.53
CA ALA A 137 -6.22 12.11 6.03
C ALA A 137 -7.04 11.05 6.78
N PHE A 138 -7.40 9.99 6.07
CA PHE A 138 -8.21 8.88 6.59
C PHE A 138 -7.49 7.56 6.32
N GLY A 139 -7.60 6.61 7.26
CA GLY A 139 -6.96 5.31 7.11
C GLY A 139 -7.51 4.26 8.05
N ASP A 140 -7.31 3.01 7.69
CA ASP A 140 -7.78 1.86 8.46
C ASP A 140 -6.76 0.72 8.56
N SER A 141 -5.73 0.77 7.72
CA SER A 141 -4.78 -0.32 7.50
C SER A 141 -3.33 0.12 7.72
N GLY A 142 -2.42 -0.85 7.84
CA GLY A 142 -1.02 -0.59 8.21
C GLY A 142 -0.30 0.35 7.24
N ASN A 143 -0.65 0.34 5.95
CA ASN A 143 -0.09 1.25 4.94
C ASN A 143 -0.60 2.70 5.02
N ASP A 144 -1.48 3.02 5.98
CA ASP A 144 -1.95 4.38 6.26
C ASP A 144 -1.19 5.04 7.41
N ILE A 145 -0.45 4.28 8.23
CA ILE A 145 0.14 4.74 9.49
C ILE A 145 0.98 6.01 9.30
N GLU A 146 1.92 6.00 8.36
CA GLU A 146 2.80 7.16 8.13
C GLU A 146 2.00 8.37 7.61
N MET A 147 0.95 8.14 6.81
CA MET A 147 0.11 9.21 6.28
C MET A 147 -0.73 9.87 7.38
N LEU A 148 -1.27 9.06 8.30
CA LEU A 148 -2.06 9.55 9.43
C LEU A 148 -1.21 10.32 10.45
N GLN A 149 0.05 9.91 10.65
CA GLN A 149 1.00 10.63 11.49
C GLN A 149 1.47 11.94 10.87
N HIS A 150 1.60 11.96 9.54
CA HIS A 150 2.04 13.13 8.77
C HIS A 150 0.97 14.22 8.68
N ALA A 151 -0.29 13.85 8.47
CA ALA A 151 -1.39 14.80 8.35
C ALA A 151 -1.70 15.51 9.68
N GLY A 152 -1.93 16.83 9.63
CA GLY A 152 -2.38 17.60 10.79
C GLY A 152 -3.69 17.09 11.37
N PHE A 153 -4.56 16.58 10.50
CA PHE A 153 -5.82 15.93 10.86
C PHE A 153 -5.87 14.49 10.35
N GLY A 154 -5.08 13.60 10.95
CA GLY A 154 -5.14 12.16 10.71
C GLY A 154 -6.27 11.46 11.48
N PHE A 155 -7.21 10.84 10.76
CA PHE A 155 -8.33 10.07 11.29
C PHE A 155 -8.18 8.56 11.04
N ALA A 156 -8.19 7.76 12.10
CA ALA A 156 -8.39 6.32 11.99
C ALA A 156 -9.89 6.00 11.91
N MET A 157 -10.29 5.17 10.95
CA MET A 157 -11.68 4.69 10.85
C MET A 157 -12.06 3.82 12.05
N ALA A 158 -13.33 3.73 12.42
CA ALA A 158 -13.74 2.90 13.57
C ALA A 158 -13.41 1.41 13.37
N ASN A 159 -13.43 0.92 12.12
CA ASN A 159 -13.03 -0.43 11.72
C ASN A 159 -11.51 -0.61 11.56
N ALA A 160 -10.72 0.42 11.82
CA ALA A 160 -9.27 0.33 11.72
C ALA A 160 -8.70 -0.67 12.73
N ARG A 161 -7.53 -1.21 12.39
CA ARG A 161 -6.73 -2.02 13.32
C ARG A 161 -6.27 -1.18 14.52
N GLU A 162 -6.01 -1.83 15.65
CA GLU A 162 -5.61 -1.14 16.89
C GLU A 162 -4.27 -0.40 16.76
N ASP A 163 -3.32 -0.93 15.98
CA ASP A 163 -2.06 -0.26 15.67
C ASP A 163 -2.27 1.05 14.87
N VAL A 164 -3.24 1.09 13.97
CA VAL A 164 -3.62 2.28 13.19
C VAL A 164 -4.33 3.32 14.07
N LYS A 165 -5.26 2.88 14.93
CA LYS A 165 -5.95 3.77 15.88
C LYS A 165 -4.97 4.41 16.87
N ALA A 166 -3.95 3.67 17.29
CA ALA A 166 -2.96 4.16 18.26
C ALA A 166 -2.10 5.32 17.73
N VAL A 167 -1.94 5.45 16.42
CA VAL A 167 -1.12 6.52 15.80
C VAL A 167 -1.94 7.71 15.32
N ALA A 168 -3.25 7.53 15.09
CA ALA A 168 -4.11 8.60 14.60
C ALA A 168 -4.49 9.57 15.74
N ARG A 169 -4.53 10.85 15.43
CA ARG A 169 -4.92 11.89 16.41
C ARG A 169 -6.42 11.89 16.66
N TYR A 170 -7.19 11.52 15.64
CA TYR A 170 -8.65 11.54 15.67
C TYR A 170 -9.21 10.20 15.23
N GLN A 171 -10.47 9.96 15.57
CA GLN A 171 -11.22 8.78 15.15
C GLN A 171 -12.42 9.20 14.30
N ALA A 172 -12.58 8.56 13.15
CA ALA A 172 -13.75 8.70 12.29
C ALA A 172 -14.76 7.56 12.55
N PRO A 173 -16.04 7.74 12.17
CA PRO A 173 -17.04 6.68 12.22
C PRO A 173 -16.67 5.47 11.35
N HIS A 174 -17.49 4.41 11.39
CA HIS A 174 -17.23 3.21 10.62
C HIS A 174 -17.35 3.47 9.10
N ASN A 175 -16.59 2.73 8.27
CA ASN A 175 -16.67 2.90 6.81
C ASN A 175 -18.09 2.63 6.26
N ASN A 176 -18.80 1.64 6.80
CA ASN A 176 -20.22 1.36 6.50
C ASN A 176 -21.23 2.42 7.03
N GLU A 177 -20.77 3.44 7.74
CA GLU A 177 -21.59 4.54 8.26
C GLU A 177 -21.24 5.87 7.56
N GLU A 178 -20.58 5.82 6.41
CA GLU A 178 -20.14 7.01 5.67
C GLU A 178 -19.17 7.88 6.50
N GLY A 179 -18.35 7.26 7.36
CA GLY A 179 -17.51 7.99 8.31
C GLY A 179 -16.58 9.04 7.69
N VAL A 180 -16.07 8.82 6.48
CA VAL A 180 -15.29 9.84 5.74
C VAL A 180 -16.15 11.04 5.39
N LEU A 181 -17.37 10.83 4.90
CA LEU A 181 -18.28 11.92 4.50
C LEU A 181 -18.69 12.76 5.70
N GLN A 182 -18.99 12.12 6.83
CA GLN A 182 -19.33 12.84 8.06
C GLN A 182 -18.20 13.77 8.52
N ILE A 183 -16.94 13.37 8.39
CA ILE A 183 -15.80 14.24 8.73
C ILE A 183 -15.63 15.36 7.70
N ILE A 184 -15.88 15.08 6.41
CA ILE A 184 -15.87 16.12 5.37
C ILE A 184 -16.94 17.17 5.65
N ASP A 185 -18.16 16.78 6.05
CA ASP A 185 -19.22 17.73 6.45
C ASP A 185 -18.76 18.62 7.60
N LYS A 186 -18.10 18.04 8.62
CA LYS A 186 -17.50 18.83 9.72
C LYS A 186 -16.45 19.83 9.26
N VAL A 187 -15.62 19.47 8.26
CA VAL A 187 -14.65 20.39 7.67
C VAL A 187 -15.37 21.55 6.98
N LEU A 188 -16.43 21.26 6.22
CA LEU A 188 -17.22 22.27 5.50
C LEU A 188 -17.95 23.22 6.46
N ASP A 189 -18.48 22.68 7.55
CA ASP A 189 -19.20 23.43 8.59
C ASP A 189 -18.27 24.10 9.62
N ARG A 190 -16.96 23.87 9.52
CA ARG A 190 -15.93 24.37 10.45
C ARG A 190 -16.21 23.95 11.90
N GLU A 191 -16.69 22.73 12.07
CA GLU A 191 -16.86 22.13 13.38
C GLU A 191 -15.50 21.71 13.96
N VAL A 192 -15.39 21.65 15.29
CA VAL A 192 -14.20 21.11 15.97
C VAL A 192 -13.86 19.71 15.40
N PRO A 193 -12.60 19.43 15.04
CA PRO A 193 -11.37 20.18 15.34
C PRO A 193 -10.93 21.21 14.28
N PHE A 194 -11.78 21.56 13.31
CA PHE A 194 -11.47 22.43 12.17
C PHE A 194 -11.85 23.92 12.38
N ALA A 195 -12.21 24.28 13.63
CA ALA A 195 -12.64 25.61 14.03
C ALA A 195 -11.48 26.57 14.32
#